data_AF-A0AAD7ZM24-F1
#
_entry.id   AF-A0AAD7ZM24-F1
#
_cell.length_a   1.000
_cell.length_b   1.000
_cell.length_c   1.000
_cell.angle_alpha   90.00
_cell.angle_beta   90.00
_cell.angle_gamma   90.00
#
_symmetry.space_group_name_H-M   'P 1'
#
loop_
_entity.id
_entity.type
_entity.pdbx_description
1 polymer ?
#
loop_
_entity_poly.entity_id
_entity_poly.type
_entity_poly.pdbx_seq_one_letter_code
_entity_poly.pdbx_strand_id
1 'polypeptide(L)'
;MGGNSSHLEEPSNSSSESYQKTKERLEQLKEAERWQRLLEEERQRKEAELRKLLEEERQLKEAHRQQRLLEQERQRKEAEALRKLLEEERQWKKVDRQQRLLEEEHQRKEAERMRRLLEEQRQRIEEERQQRLLDEERYRIETERMRRILEEERQRMEAERQERLLKEELREKEEQHQKRLQERREKLLEEQRRRKFLQDGRRQEIYNEQILQKEKCQQTYIKKEQQKSSEEHQERSLDEESLKMFLKEEYQEKIPEREQKHYMMGIMNLYTFAEGHMELSKAQGEHDTPVKPGFLHSAVLRDSLTANWDAMPPNKTYVRVPVREDTEEFRTVKNSFKSTTQKRFIVNKIERVQNPFLLGCYLLKKSEMQNMYGVRNVKENVLFRGAFEKFIDKNCEKNFNWRIFAVSKHNKLGEGLTLSPISYIANFCAEREATNKTMFLLRVLVSKVTEASENMEIPPLLNDKNFSNVLRFDTTGRRDGKMIVKFTDNEFYPNYIIHYTVGPELQKKGDKSENLNAP
;
A
#
# COMPACT_ATOMS: atom_id res chain seq x y z
N MET A 1 89.06 151.66 -8.77
CA MET A 1 90.48 152.02 -8.50
C MET A 1 91.37 150.99 -9.23
N GLY A 2 92.70 151.11 -9.25
CA GLY A 2 93.63 150.30 -10.10
C GLY A 2 93.50 148.77 -9.89
N GLY A 3 94.02 147.88 -10.77
CA GLY A 3 95.22 147.94 -11.63
C GLY A 3 96.28 146.98 -11.03
N ASN A 4 96.84 145.95 -11.67
CA ASN A 4 97.54 145.85 -12.97
C ASN A 4 97.74 144.35 -13.40
N SER A 5 98.40 143.95 -14.51
CA SER A 5 98.48 144.44 -15.91
C SER A 5 99.50 143.61 -16.76
N SER A 6 99.21 142.36 -17.15
CA SER A 6 100.07 141.54 -18.05
C SER A 6 99.21 140.58 -18.90
N HIS A 7 99.14 140.61 -20.25
CA HIS A 7 100.15 140.41 -21.32
C HIS A 7 100.83 139.02 -21.28
N LEU A 8 100.81 138.17 -22.33
CA LEU A 8 100.24 138.23 -23.71
C LEU A 8 99.36 136.94 -23.98
N GLU A 9 98.93 136.46 -25.16
CA GLU A 9 99.16 136.78 -26.59
C GLU A 9 98.01 136.22 -27.50
N GLU A 10 98.16 136.31 -28.84
CA GLU A 10 97.28 135.82 -29.93
C GLU A 10 98.12 134.96 -30.94
N PRO A 11 97.64 134.31 -32.07
CA PRO A 11 96.44 134.62 -32.88
C PRO A 11 95.72 133.47 -33.67
N SER A 12 94.73 133.90 -34.49
CA SER A 12 94.36 133.41 -35.84
C SER A 12 93.32 132.28 -36.02
N ASN A 13 92.69 132.27 -37.21
CA ASN A 13 91.32 131.78 -37.41
C ASN A 13 91.11 131.06 -38.77
N SER A 14 91.62 129.81 -38.91
CA SER A 14 91.44 128.99 -40.12
C SER A 14 91.17 127.50 -39.87
N SER A 15 91.12 127.06 -38.61
CA SER A 15 91.08 125.63 -38.25
C SER A 15 89.66 125.01 -38.27
N SER A 16 88.59 125.81 -38.15
CA SER A 16 87.26 125.29 -37.81
C SER A 16 86.64 124.42 -38.91
N GLU A 17 86.48 124.89 -40.15
CA GLU A 17 85.66 124.19 -41.16
C GLU A 17 86.14 122.75 -41.47
N SER A 18 87.47 122.53 -41.44
CA SER A 18 88.07 121.20 -41.59
C SER A 18 87.70 120.28 -40.41
N TYR A 19 87.68 120.82 -39.20
CA TYR A 19 87.28 120.12 -37.97
C TYR A 19 85.78 119.80 -37.94
N GLN A 20 84.91 120.73 -38.35
CA GLN A 20 83.48 120.48 -38.54
C GLN A 20 83.25 119.32 -39.53
N LYS A 21 83.83 119.41 -40.73
CA LYS A 21 83.59 118.45 -41.82
C LYS A 21 84.14 117.05 -41.56
N THR A 22 85.24 116.94 -40.79
CA THR A 22 85.76 115.65 -40.34
C THR A 22 84.95 115.06 -39.18
N LYS A 23 84.44 115.90 -38.27
CA LYS A 23 83.51 115.49 -37.21
C LYS A 23 82.21 114.93 -37.79
N GLU A 24 81.58 115.65 -38.71
CA GLU A 24 80.34 115.21 -39.40
C GLU A 24 80.54 113.85 -40.08
N ARG A 25 81.66 113.66 -40.80
CA ARG A 25 81.96 112.38 -41.48
C ARG A 25 82.20 111.23 -40.49
N LEU A 26 82.73 111.53 -39.30
CA LEU A 26 82.90 110.56 -38.21
C LEU A 26 81.57 110.24 -37.50
N GLU A 27 80.64 111.20 -37.40
CA GLU A 27 79.28 110.97 -36.92
C GLU A 27 78.48 110.12 -37.93
N GLN A 28 78.55 110.43 -39.23
CA GLN A 28 77.96 109.62 -40.30
C GLN A 28 78.49 108.17 -40.32
N LEU A 29 79.78 107.95 -40.07
CA LEU A 29 80.35 106.59 -39.93
C LEU A 29 79.81 105.86 -38.70
N LYS A 30 79.69 106.54 -37.56
CA LYS A 30 79.09 105.97 -36.34
C LYS A 30 77.60 105.67 -36.50
N GLU A 31 76.87 106.46 -37.28
CA GLU A 31 75.48 106.19 -37.64
C GLU A 31 75.36 105.02 -38.61
N ALA A 32 76.22 104.92 -39.62
CA ALA A 32 76.28 103.77 -40.51
C ALA A 32 76.60 102.47 -39.75
N GLU A 33 77.55 102.48 -38.81
CA GLU A 33 77.81 101.35 -37.91
C GLU A 33 76.60 100.99 -37.04
N ARG A 34 75.88 101.98 -36.50
CA ARG A 34 74.65 101.74 -35.72
C ARG A 34 73.56 101.09 -36.59
N TRP A 35 73.35 101.58 -37.80
CA TRP A 35 72.41 100.97 -38.75
C TRP A 35 72.80 99.55 -39.15
N GLN A 36 74.09 99.28 -39.38
CA GLN A 36 74.58 97.92 -39.64
C GLN A 36 74.34 96.98 -38.45
N ARG A 37 74.59 97.43 -37.21
CA ARG A 37 74.31 96.63 -36.01
C ARG A 37 72.81 96.37 -35.82
N LEU A 38 71.96 97.37 -36.06
CA LEU A 38 70.50 97.19 -36.00
C LEU A 38 69.99 96.20 -37.07
N LEU A 39 70.50 96.28 -38.31
CA LEU A 39 70.19 95.33 -39.39
C LEU A 39 70.68 93.91 -39.07
N GLU A 40 71.87 93.77 -38.48
CA GLU A 40 72.43 92.49 -38.04
C GLU A 40 71.62 91.89 -36.88
N GLU A 41 71.24 92.70 -35.87
CA GLU A 41 70.32 92.28 -34.81
C GLU A 41 68.95 91.87 -35.36
N GLU A 42 68.39 92.62 -36.32
CA GLU A 42 67.11 92.28 -36.95
C GLU A 42 67.20 90.96 -37.74
N ARG A 43 68.30 90.73 -38.46
CA ARG A 43 68.57 89.45 -39.13
C ARG A 43 68.67 88.31 -38.11
N GLN A 44 69.44 88.49 -37.04
CA GLN A 44 69.61 87.46 -36.00
C GLN A 44 68.30 87.16 -35.26
N ARG A 45 67.46 88.18 -35.01
CA ARG A 45 66.10 87.99 -34.45
C ARG A 45 65.22 87.16 -35.39
N LYS A 46 65.19 87.49 -36.68
CA LYS A 46 64.44 86.74 -37.71
C LYS A 46 64.95 85.31 -37.91
N GLU A 47 66.27 85.10 -37.88
CA GLU A 47 66.86 83.76 -37.90
C GLU A 47 66.51 82.95 -36.64
N ALA A 48 66.53 83.57 -35.46
CA ALA A 48 66.17 82.91 -34.20
C ALA A 48 64.66 82.55 -34.15
N GLU A 49 63.81 83.42 -34.69
CA GLU A 49 62.37 83.17 -34.86
C GLU A 49 62.11 82.02 -35.84
N LEU A 50 62.74 82.02 -37.01
CA LEU A 50 62.65 80.93 -37.98
C LEU A 50 63.15 79.59 -37.40
N ARG A 51 64.24 79.60 -36.62
CA ARG A 51 64.74 78.39 -35.93
C ARG A 51 63.74 77.86 -34.89
N LYS A 52 63.01 78.73 -34.17
CA LYS A 52 61.93 78.30 -33.26
C LYS A 52 60.77 77.66 -34.02
N LEU A 53 60.29 78.30 -35.09
CA LEU A 53 59.18 77.78 -35.89
C LEU A 53 59.51 76.41 -36.52
N LEU A 54 60.75 76.21 -36.99
CA LEU A 54 61.22 74.92 -37.50
C LEU A 54 61.30 73.85 -36.40
N GLU A 55 61.68 74.22 -35.18
CA GLU A 55 61.71 73.31 -34.03
C GLU A 55 60.30 72.93 -33.56
N GLU A 56 59.37 73.90 -33.50
CA GLU A 56 57.95 73.67 -33.19
C GLU A 56 57.30 72.77 -34.26
N GLU A 57 57.58 73.00 -35.55
CA GLU A 57 57.08 72.16 -36.64
C GLU A 57 57.65 70.72 -36.55
N ARG A 58 58.92 70.57 -36.16
CA ARG A 58 59.55 69.26 -35.91
C ARG A 58 58.87 68.53 -34.76
N GLN A 59 58.66 69.21 -33.62
CA GLN A 59 58.00 68.64 -32.45
C GLN A 59 56.54 68.27 -32.74
N LEU A 60 55.81 69.08 -33.51
CA LEU A 60 54.43 68.77 -33.94
C LEU A 60 54.38 67.54 -34.86
N LYS A 61 55.32 67.44 -35.82
CA LYS A 61 55.46 66.26 -36.70
C LYS A 61 55.79 64.99 -35.90
N GLU A 62 56.62 65.10 -34.87
CA GLU A 62 56.97 63.99 -33.99
C GLU A 62 55.80 63.59 -33.07
N ALA A 63 55.14 64.53 -32.41
CA ALA A 63 53.95 64.27 -31.59
C ALA A 63 52.84 63.58 -32.42
N HIS A 64 52.58 64.05 -33.63
CA HIS A 64 51.63 63.40 -34.55
C HIS A 64 52.12 62.02 -35.02
N ARG A 65 53.43 61.75 -35.10
CA ARG A 65 53.96 60.39 -35.34
C ARG A 65 53.72 59.48 -34.12
N GLN A 66 53.97 59.97 -32.90
CA GLN A 66 53.75 59.22 -31.66
C GLN A 66 52.26 58.88 -31.46
N GLN A 67 51.35 59.85 -31.66
CA GLN A 67 49.90 59.62 -31.59
C GLN A 67 49.43 58.52 -32.58
N ARG A 68 49.92 58.54 -33.82
CA ARG A 68 49.57 57.50 -34.82
C ARG A 68 50.11 56.12 -34.46
N LEU A 69 51.25 56.02 -33.76
CA LEU A 69 51.78 54.75 -33.27
C LEU A 69 50.93 54.21 -32.10
N LEU A 70 50.57 55.06 -31.14
CA LEU A 70 49.67 54.70 -30.02
C LEU A 70 48.28 54.27 -30.52
N GLU A 71 47.74 54.96 -31.52
CA GLU A 71 46.47 54.60 -32.15
C GLU A 71 46.54 53.24 -32.85
N GLN A 72 47.62 52.97 -33.60
CA GLN A 72 47.85 51.65 -34.21
C GLN A 72 48.03 50.55 -33.16
N GLU A 73 48.66 50.83 -32.03
CA GLU A 73 48.80 49.87 -30.93
C GLU A 73 47.45 49.57 -30.26
N ARG A 74 46.62 50.59 -30.04
CA ARG A 74 45.24 50.44 -29.54
C ARG A 74 44.41 49.56 -30.48
N GLN A 75 44.36 49.90 -31.76
CA GLN A 75 43.60 49.15 -32.76
C GLN A 75 44.09 47.70 -32.90
N ARG A 76 45.41 47.44 -32.75
CA ARG A 76 45.96 46.08 -32.70
C ARG A 76 45.45 45.29 -31.49
N LYS A 77 45.47 45.90 -30.29
CA LYS A 77 44.99 45.27 -29.06
C LYS A 77 43.49 44.97 -29.11
N GLU A 78 42.69 45.90 -29.63
CA GLU A 78 41.25 45.72 -29.84
C GLU A 78 40.95 44.60 -30.85
N ALA A 79 41.67 44.56 -31.98
CA ALA A 79 41.54 43.50 -32.97
C ALA A 79 42.00 42.13 -32.44
N GLU A 80 43.02 42.07 -31.57
CA GLU A 80 43.44 40.83 -30.92
C GLU A 80 42.41 40.33 -29.90
N ALA A 81 41.84 41.23 -29.09
CA ALA A 81 40.78 40.90 -28.13
C ALA A 81 39.52 40.36 -28.84
N LEU A 82 39.09 41.00 -29.93
CA LEU A 82 37.95 40.54 -30.73
C LEU A 82 38.21 39.16 -31.37
N ARG A 83 39.45 38.88 -31.81
CA ARG A 83 39.85 37.56 -32.32
C ARG A 83 39.78 36.48 -31.24
N LYS A 84 40.19 36.77 -30.01
CA LYS A 84 40.11 35.82 -28.88
C LYS A 84 38.65 35.48 -28.57
N LEU A 85 37.78 36.49 -28.42
CA LEU A 85 36.34 36.29 -28.19
C LEU A 85 35.67 35.47 -29.31
N LEU A 86 36.02 35.72 -30.58
CA LEU A 86 35.52 34.93 -31.71
C LEU A 86 35.99 33.46 -31.68
N GLU A 87 37.21 33.19 -31.23
CA GLU A 87 37.71 31.82 -31.14
C GLU A 87 37.15 31.07 -29.91
N GLU A 88 36.94 31.77 -28.80
CA GLU A 88 36.20 31.27 -27.63
C GLU A 88 34.74 30.94 -28.00
N GLU A 89 34.05 31.82 -28.72
CA GLU A 89 32.67 31.58 -29.20
C GLU A 89 32.61 30.36 -30.16
N ARG A 90 33.61 30.20 -31.04
CA ARG A 90 33.75 29.02 -31.90
C ARG A 90 34.01 27.74 -31.12
N GLN A 91 34.79 27.79 -30.05
CA GLN A 91 35.03 26.62 -29.18
C GLN A 91 33.77 26.27 -28.40
N TRP A 92 33.10 27.26 -27.80
CA TRP A 92 31.82 27.05 -27.11
C TRP A 92 30.76 26.44 -28.03
N LYS A 93 30.59 26.94 -29.26
CA LYS A 93 29.69 26.36 -30.28
C LYS A 93 30.04 24.94 -30.72
N LYS A 94 31.29 24.49 -30.54
CA LYS A 94 31.69 23.08 -30.76
C LYS A 94 31.29 22.20 -29.56
N VAL A 95 31.54 22.69 -28.34
CA VAL A 95 31.20 21.98 -27.09
C VAL A 95 29.69 21.84 -26.93
N ASP A 96 28.93 22.92 -27.12
CA ASP A 96 27.45 22.94 -27.12
C ASP A 96 26.88 21.92 -28.12
N ARG A 97 27.42 21.87 -29.35
CA ARG A 97 27.02 20.87 -30.35
C ARG A 97 27.32 19.44 -29.90
N GLN A 98 28.48 19.17 -29.31
CA GLN A 98 28.82 17.84 -28.80
C GLN A 98 27.93 17.44 -27.62
N GLN A 99 27.64 18.37 -26.71
CA GLN A 99 26.78 18.14 -25.56
C GLN A 99 25.34 17.80 -25.99
N ARG A 100 24.77 18.54 -26.95
CA ARG A 100 23.43 18.25 -27.51
C ARG A 100 23.37 16.88 -28.19
N LEU A 101 24.41 16.47 -28.92
CA LEU A 101 24.46 15.14 -29.55
C LEU A 101 24.52 14.01 -28.53
N LEU A 102 25.28 14.18 -27.44
CA LEU A 102 25.32 13.21 -26.33
C LEU A 102 23.98 13.15 -25.59
N GLU A 103 23.30 14.29 -25.41
CA GLU A 103 21.97 14.36 -24.81
C GLU A 103 20.90 13.70 -25.69
N GLU A 104 20.92 13.93 -27.01
CA GLU A 104 20.05 13.27 -27.98
C GLU A 104 20.28 11.75 -27.99
N GLU A 105 21.54 11.29 -27.92
CA GLU A 105 21.86 9.86 -27.80
C GLU A 105 21.35 9.25 -26.48
N HIS A 106 21.44 9.99 -25.37
CA HIS A 106 20.88 9.58 -24.08
C HIS A 106 19.36 9.44 -24.14
N GLN A 107 18.66 10.49 -24.58
CA GLN A 107 17.21 10.52 -24.74
C GLN A 107 16.73 9.40 -25.69
N ARG A 108 17.46 9.12 -26.77
CA ARG A 108 17.18 8.01 -27.68
C ARG A 108 17.31 6.64 -26.99
N LYS A 109 18.37 6.42 -26.20
CA LYS A 109 18.57 5.18 -25.43
C LYS A 109 17.49 4.99 -24.35
N GLU A 110 17.05 6.06 -23.70
CA GLU A 110 15.94 6.02 -22.73
C GLU A 110 14.59 5.76 -23.40
N ALA A 111 14.30 6.41 -24.52
CA ALA A 111 13.10 6.15 -25.32
C ALA A 111 13.05 4.70 -25.83
N GLU A 112 14.19 4.12 -26.22
CA GLU A 112 14.26 2.71 -26.61
C GLU A 112 14.03 1.76 -25.43
N ARG A 113 14.65 2.02 -24.27
CA ARG A 113 14.37 1.27 -23.02
C ARG A 113 12.89 1.33 -22.66
N MET A 114 12.27 2.51 -22.74
CA MET A 114 10.85 2.70 -22.44
C MET A 114 9.95 1.95 -23.44
N ARG A 115 10.30 1.94 -24.74
CA ARG A 115 9.59 1.13 -25.75
C ARG A 115 9.68 -0.36 -25.46
N ARG A 116 10.86 -0.88 -25.11
CA ARG A 116 11.06 -2.30 -24.73
C ARG A 116 10.20 -2.69 -23.52
N LEU A 117 10.17 -1.85 -22.47
CA LEU A 117 9.33 -2.08 -21.29
C LEU A 117 7.83 -2.04 -21.61
N LEU A 118 7.39 -1.12 -22.48
CA LEU A 118 5.99 -1.05 -22.91
C LEU A 118 5.58 -2.26 -23.76
N GLU A 119 6.50 -2.82 -24.56
CA GLU A 119 6.28 -4.02 -25.36
C GLU A 119 6.23 -5.28 -24.47
N GLU A 120 7.13 -5.43 -23.51
CA GLU A 120 7.09 -6.50 -22.51
C GLU A 120 5.80 -6.47 -21.68
N GLN A 121 5.32 -5.28 -21.30
CA GLN A 121 4.02 -5.11 -20.63
C GLN A 121 2.84 -5.52 -21.53
N ARG A 122 2.88 -5.22 -22.83
CA ARG A 122 1.84 -5.68 -23.79
C ARG A 122 1.82 -7.19 -23.92
N GLN A 123 2.98 -7.82 -24.03
CA GLN A 123 3.13 -9.27 -24.16
C GLN A 123 2.60 -9.97 -22.91
N ARG A 124 3.02 -9.56 -21.71
CA ARG A 124 2.50 -10.08 -20.44
C ARG A 124 0.97 -9.97 -20.31
N ILE A 125 0.37 -8.85 -20.75
CA ILE A 125 -1.08 -8.64 -20.70
C ILE A 125 -1.83 -9.57 -21.66
N GLU A 126 -1.31 -9.80 -22.87
CA GLU A 126 -1.94 -10.72 -23.82
C GLU A 126 -1.71 -12.18 -23.41
N GLU A 127 -0.53 -12.55 -22.90
CA GLU A 127 -0.26 -13.87 -22.29
C GLU A 127 -1.24 -14.17 -21.13
N GLU A 128 -1.41 -13.23 -20.19
CA GLU A 128 -2.36 -13.37 -19.09
C GLU A 128 -3.80 -13.49 -19.59
N ARG A 129 -4.16 -12.76 -20.65
CA ARG A 129 -5.48 -12.85 -21.28
C ARG A 129 -5.72 -14.20 -21.94
N GLN A 130 -4.74 -14.74 -22.67
CA GLN A 130 -4.83 -16.09 -23.26
C GLN A 130 -4.94 -17.17 -22.17
N GLN A 131 -4.16 -17.05 -21.09
CA GLN A 131 -4.25 -17.96 -19.95
C GLN A 131 -5.64 -17.91 -19.28
N ARG A 132 -6.19 -16.71 -19.03
CA ARG A 132 -7.55 -16.54 -18.48
C ARG A 132 -8.63 -17.20 -19.35
N LEU A 133 -8.52 -17.12 -20.68
CA LEU A 133 -9.46 -17.79 -21.60
C LEU A 133 -9.38 -19.33 -21.50
N LEU A 134 -8.16 -19.88 -21.39
CA LEU A 134 -7.95 -21.32 -21.19
C LEU A 134 -8.50 -21.78 -19.83
N ASP A 135 -8.32 -20.99 -18.77
CA ASP A 135 -8.83 -21.32 -17.43
C ASP A 135 -10.35 -21.18 -17.33
N GLU A 136 -10.96 -20.21 -18.02
CA GLU A 136 -12.42 -20.08 -18.15
C GLU A 136 -13.04 -21.26 -18.90
N GLU A 137 -12.41 -21.73 -19.99
CA GLU A 137 -12.87 -22.93 -20.71
C GLU A 137 -12.69 -24.21 -19.88
N ARG A 138 -11.57 -24.37 -19.17
CA ARG A 138 -11.38 -25.47 -18.19
C ARG A 138 -12.47 -25.47 -17.12
N TYR A 139 -12.79 -24.31 -16.55
CA TYR A 139 -13.85 -24.16 -15.55
C TYR A 139 -15.24 -24.45 -16.13
N ARG A 140 -15.52 -24.04 -17.38
CA ARG A 140 -16.76 -24.40 -18.08
C ARG A 140 -16.90 -25.91 -18.23
N ILE A 141 -15.84 -26.60 -18.66
CA ILE A 141 -15.83 -28.06 -18.83
C ILE A 141 -16.03 -28.77 -17.49
N GLU A 142 -15.30 -28.39 -16.44
CA GLU A 142 -15.40 -29.08 -15.14
C GLU A 142 -16.75 -28.82 -14.45
N THR A 143 -17.31 -27.60 -14.54
CA THR A 143 -18.66 -27.31 -14.00
C THR A 143 -19.80 -27.92 -14.81
N GLU A 144 -19.60 -28.25 -16.07
CA GLU A 144 -20.56 -29.03 -16.86
C GLU A 144 -20.46 -30.52 -16.49
N ARG A 145 -19.24 -31.07 -16.39
CA ARG A 145 -18.97 -32.44 -15.94
C ARG A 145 -19.55 -32.71 -14.55
N MET A 146 -19.31 -31.81 -13.60
CA MET A 146 -19.85 -31.91 -12.23
C MET A 146 -21.39 -31.86 -12.21
N ARG A 147 -22.02 -31.05 -13.08
CA ARG A 147 -23.48 -31.04 -13.24
C ARG A 147 -24.02 -32.34 -13.83
N ARG A 148 -23.32 -32.98 -14.77
CA ARG A 148 -23.72 -34.30 -15.30
C ARG A 148 -23.68 -35.39 -14.21
N ILE A 149 -22.63 -35.42 -13.38
CA ILE A 149 -22.52 -36.36 -12.25
C ILE A 149 -23.67 -36.17 -11.26
N LEU A 150 -23.97 -34.94 -10.86
CA LEU A 150 -25.08 -34.63 -9.93
C LEU A 150 -26.47 -34.93 -10.54
N GLU A 151 -26.62 -34.79 -11.86
CA GLU A 151 -27.83 -35.18 -12.59
C GLU A 151 -28.01 -36.70 -12.61
N GLU A 152 -26.95 -37.45 -12.93
CA GLU A 152 -26.92 -38.92 -12.91
C GLU A 152 -27.20 -39.49 -11.51
N GLU A 153 -26.60 -38.91 -10.45
CA GLU A 153 -26.90 -39.29 -9.07
C GLU A 153 -28.35 -39.02 -8.68
N ARG A 154 -28.92 -37.86 -9.08
CA ARG A 154 -30.33 -37.55 -8.79
C ARG A 154 -31.27 -38.53 -9.49
N GLN A 155 -31.04 -38.81 -10.78
CA GLN A 155 -31.83 -39.78 -11.54
C GLN A 155 -31.73 -41.19 -10.94
N ARG A 156 -30.54 -41.61 -10.50
CA ARG A 156 -30.33 -42.90 -9.82
C ARG A 156 -31.10 -42.99 -8.49
N MET A 157 -31.04 -41.94 -7.66
CA MET A 157 -31.78 -41.87 -6.39
C MET A 157 -33.30 -41.86 -6.59
N GLU A 158 -33.78 -41.21 -7.65
CA GLU A 158 -35.19 -41.20 -8.02
C GLU A 158 -35.66 -42.55 -8.54
N ALA A 159 -34.87 -43.22 -9.39
CA ALA A 159 -35.14 -44.58 -9.85
C ALA A 159 -35.16 -45.60 -8.70
N GLU A 160 -34.21 -45.53 -7.75
CA GLU A 160 -34.21 -46.41 -6.57
C GLU A 160 -35.44 -46.15 -5.67
N ARG A 161 -35.87 -44.89 -5.53
CA ARG A 161 -37.11 -44.55 -4.82
C ARG A 161 -38.35 -45.15 -5.49
N GLN A 162 -38.44 -45.09 -6.82
CA GLN A 162 -39.54 -45.70 -7.58
C GLN A 162 -39.52 -47.23 -7.45
N GLU A 163 -38.34 -47.87 -7.52
CA GLU A 163 -38.20 -49.32 -7.35
C GLU A 163 -38.61 -49.79 -5.94
N ARG A 164 -38.25 -49.02 -4.90
CA ARG A 164 -38.68 -49.27 -3.51
C ARG A 164 -40.21 -49.21 -3.37
N LEU A 165 -40.85 -48.17 -3.90
CA LEU A 165 -42.32 -48.02 -3.88
C LEU A 165 -43.02 -49.17 -4.63
N LEU A 166 -42.49 -49.55 -5.80
CA LEU A 166 -43.08 -50.63 -6.61
C LEU A 166 -42.95 -52.01 -5.92
N LYS A 167 -41.87 -52.24 -5.17
CA LYS A 167 -41.70 -53.43 -4.30
C LYS A 167 -42.64 -53.41 -3.09
N GLU A 168 -42.95 -52.23 -2.56
CA GLU A 168 -43.88 -52.05 -1.43
C GLU A 168 -45.33 -52.34 -1.87
N GLU A 169 -45.78 -51.77 -3.00
CA GLU A 169 -47.07 -52.11 -3.63
C GLU A 169 -47.21 -53.61 -3.93
N LEU A 170 -46.13 -54.26 -4.38
CA LEU A 170 -46.13 -55.70 -4.67
C LEU A 170 -46.36 -56.52 -3.40
N ARG A 171 -45.66 -56.18 -2.31
CA ARG A 171 -45.85 -56.82 -1.00
C ARG A 171 -47.27 -56.63 -0.45
N GLU A 172 -47.84 -55.42 -0.55
CA GLU A 172 -49.23 -55.20 -0.14
C GLU A 172 -50.21 -56.06 -0.94
N LYS A 173 -50.02 -56.18 -2.27
CA LYS A 173 -50.87 -57.01 -3.14
C LYS A 173 -50.71 -58.50 -2.83
N GLU A 174 -49.50 -58.97 -2.52
CA GLU A 174 -49.21 -60.33 -2.06
C GLU A 174 -49.85 -60.61 -0.69
N GLU A 175 -49.71 -59.72 0.30
CA GLU A 175 -50.37 -59.84 1.60
C GLU A 175 -51.89 -59.88 1.48
N GLN A 176 -52.48 -58.99 0.68
CA GLN A 176 -53.91 -59.00 0.39
C GLN A 176 -54.33 -60.30 -0.32
N HIS A 177 -53.49 -60.89 -1.17
CA HIS A 177 -53.76 -62.18 -1.79
C HIS A 177 -53.70 -63.33 -0.76
N GLN A 178 -52.68 -63.35 0.11
CA GLN A 178 -52.57 -64.36 1.17
C GLN A 178 -53.71 -64.26 2.19
N LYS A 179 -54.11 -63.06 2.62
CA LYS A 179 -55.28 -62.83 3.49
C LYS A 179 -56.56 -63.39 2.85
N ARG A 180 -56.81 -63.12 1.56
CA ARG A 180 -57.96 -63.69 0.81
C ARG A 180 -57.89 -65.21 0.67
N LEU A 181 -56.70 -65.80 0.50
CA LEU A 181 -56.53 -67.26 0.50
C LEU A 181 -56.76 -67.87 1.89
N GLN A 182 -56.31 -67.21 2.96
CA GLN A 182 -56.52 -67.64 4.34
C GLN A 182 -57.99 -67.59 4.72
N GLU A 183 -58.68 -66.46 4.50
CA GLU A 183 -60.14 -66.37 4.69
C GLU A 183 -60.89 -67.48 3.94
N ARG A 184 -60.49 -67.77 2.69
CA ARG A 184 -61.12 -68.81 1.88
C ARG A 184 -60.87 -70.21 2.44
N ARG A 185 -59.69 -70.47 3.02
CA ARG A 185 -59.39 -71.72 3.75
C ARG A 185 -60.20 -71.82 5.04
N GLU A 186 -60.30 -70.74 5.81
CA GLU A 186 -61.04 -70.68 7.08
C GLU A 186 -62.55 -70.91 6.85
N LYS A 187 -63.15 -70.24 5.86
CA LYS A 187 -64.54 -70.46 5.43
C LYS A 187 -64.79 -71.92 5.00
N LEU A 188 -63.83 -72.56 4.32
CA LEU A 188 -63.90 -73.98 3.94
C LEU A 188 -63.80 -74.91 5.17
N LEU A 189 -62.93 -74.57 6.12
CA LEU A 189 -62.75 -75.31 7.38
C LEU A 189 -64.00 -75.19 8.27
N GLU A 190 -64.63 -74.01 8.30
CA GLU A 190 -65.88 -73.75 9.00
C GLU A 190 -67.05 -74.48 8.34
N GLU A 191 -67.13 -74.52 7.01
CA GLU A 191 -68.13 -75.33 6.31
C GLU A 191 -67.94 -76.84 6.60
N GLN A 192 -66.69 -77.32 6.63
CA GLN A 192 -66.37 -78.70 7.05
C GLN A 192 -66.79 -78.97 8.50
N ARG A 193 -66.51 -78.05 9.45
CA ARG A 193 -66.97 -78.14 10.84
C ARG A 193 -68.50 -78.19 10.92
N ARG A 194 -69.21 -77.34 10.16
CA ARG A 194 -70.68 -77.30 10.11
C ARG A 194 -71.29 -78.56 9.50
N ARG A 195 -70.71 -79.09 8.41
CA ARG A 195 -71.09 -80.38 7.81
C ARG A 195 -70.86 -81.54 8.78
N LYS A 196 -69.74 -81.54 9.50
CA LYS A 196 -69.44 -82.55 10.54
C LYS A 196 -70.44 -82.46 11.70
N PHE A 197 -70.72 -81.26 12.22
CA PHE A 197 -71.75 -81.05 13.25
C PHE A 197 -73.14 -81.56 12.81
N LEU A 198 -73.50 -81.38 11.53
CA LEU A 198 -74.73 -81.93 10.94
C LEU A 198 -74.70 -83.45 10.65
N GLN A 199 -73.53 -84.10 10.70
CA GLN A 199 -73.41 -85.57 10.72
C GLN A 199 -73.44 -86.10 12.15
N ASP A 200 -72.69 -85.49 13.06
CA ASP A 200 -72.62 -85.88 14.47
C ASP A 200 -73.97 -85.63 15.17
N GLY A 201 -74.69 -84.56 14.84
CA GLY A 201 -76.08 -84.35 15.28
C GLY A 201 -77.03 -85.45 14.84
N ARG A 202 -77.00 -85.86 13.55
CA ARG A 202 -77.80 -87.00 13.05
C ARG A 202 -77.37 -88.35 13.63
N ARG A 203 -76.08 -88.52 13.94
CA ARG A 203 -75.60 -89.68 14.71
C ARG A 203 -76.13 -89.66 16.14
N GLN A 204 -76.22 -88.48 16.76
CA GLN A 204 -76.78 -88.31 18.10
C GLN A 204 -78.30 -88.56 18.09
N GLU A 205 -79.04 -88.14 17.06
CA GLU A 205 -80.45 -88.48 16.87
C GLU A 205 -80.64 -90.00 16.77
N ILE A 206 -79.89 -90.69 15.89
CA ILE A 206 -79.92 -92.15 15.76
C ILE A 206 -79.51 -92.85 17.07
N TYR A 207 -78.51 -92.32 17.78
CA TYR A 207 -78.09 -92.85 19.08
C TYR A 207 -79.13 -92.63 20.17
N ASN A 208 -79.83 -91.49 20.17
CA ASN A 208 -80.90 -91.18 21.09
C ASN A 208 -82.16 -92.02 20.79
N GLU A 209 -82.46 -92.34 19.53
CA GLU A 209 -83.48 -93.33 19.16
C GLU A 209 -83.10 -94.74 19.63
N GLN A 210 -81.83 -95.12 19.49
CA GLN A 210 -81.31 -96.39 20.00
C GLN A 210 -81.30 -96.44 21.53
N ILE A 211 -81.05 -95.32 22.22
CA ILE A 211 -81.24 -95.20 23.66
C ILE A 211 -82.73 -95.30 24.01
N LEU A 212 -83.63 -94.62 23.32
CA LEU A 212 -85.08 -94.71 23.61
C LEU A 212 -85.64 -96.12 23.35
N GLN A 213 -85.10 -96.85 22.37
CA GLN A 213 -85.35 -98.28 22.17
C GLN A 213 -84.80 -99.11 23.34
N LYS A 214 -83.55 -98.87 23.75
CA LYS A 214 -82.94 -99.53 24.92
C LYS A 214 -83.69 -99.21 26.20
N GLU A 215 -84.12 -97.98 26.45
CA GLU A 215 -84.90 -97.55 27.61
C GLU A 215 -86.29 -98.19 27.62
N LYS A 216 -86.94 -98.40 26.46
CA LYS A 216 -88.17 -99.20 26.38
C LYS A 216 -87.92 -100.65 26.76
N CYS A 217 -86.84 -101.27 26.27
CA CYS A 217 -86.40 -102.59 26.70
C CYS A 217 -85.97 -102.62 28.18
N GLN A 218 -85.38 -101.53 28.69
CA GLN A 218 -84.86 -101.45 30.05
C GLN A 218 -85.95 -101.08 31.06
N GLN A 219 -87.05 -100.44 30.65
CA GLN A 219 -88.27 -100.32 31.46
C GLN A 219 -89.03 -101.66 31.53
N THR A 220 -88.98 -102.51 30.48
CA THR A 220 -89.44 -103.91 30.61
C THR A 220 -88.45 -104.81 31.37
N TYR A 221 -87.19 -104.40 31.52
CA TYR A 221 -86.17 -105.09 32.32
C TYR A 221 -86.13 -104.68 33.80
N ILE A 222 -86.26 -103.39 34.11
CA ILE A 222 -86.34 -102.86 35.49
C ILE A 222 -87.67 -103.28 36.17
N LYS A 223 -88.73 -103.52 35.39
CA LYS A 223 -89.92 -104.26 35.87
C LYS A 223 -89.69 -105.74 36.17
N LYS A 224 -88.49 -106.27 35.91
CA LYS A 224 -88.05 -107.64 36.26
C LYS A 224 -86.91 -107.65 37.28
N GLU A 225 -86.02 -106.66 37.26
CA GLU A 225 -84.93 -106.48 38.23
C GLU A 225 -85.23 -105.35 39.24
N GLN A 226 -86.38 -105.46 39.91
CA GLN A 226 -86.47 -105.08 41.34
C GLN A 226 -86.30 -106.34 42.21
N GLN A 227 -85.34 -107.19 41.84
CA GLN A 227 -84.86 -108.35 42.57
C GLN A 227 -83.33 -108.46 42.39
N LYS A 228 -82.61 -108.56 43.51
CA LYS A 228 -81.13 -108.56 43.65
C LYS A 228 -80.50 -107.18 43.42
N SER A 229 -79.80 -106.63 44.44
CA SER A 229 -78.40 -106.89 44.84
C SER A 229 -77.44 -106.25 43.83
N SER A 230 -76.95 -105.03 44.03
CA SER A 230 -76.02 -104.51 45.07
C SER A 230 -74.56 -104.62 44.64
N GLU A 231 -73.81 -103.54 44.95
CA GLU A 231 -72.35 -103.51 45.19
C GLU A 231 -71.39 -103.92 44.04
N GLU A 232 -70.10 -103.59 44.09
CA GLU A 232 -69.42 -102.31 44.37
C GLU A 232 -67.96 -102.41 43.83
N HIS A 233 -67.14 -101.36 44.03
CA HIS A 233 -65.69 -101.28 43.77
C HIS A 233 -65.26 -101.29 42.28
N GLN A 234 -64.36 -100.45 41.74
CA GLN A 234 -63.30 -99.53 42.23
C GLN A 234 -61.93 -100.17 42.52
N GLU A 235 -60.90 -99.82 41.73
CA GLU A 235 -59.50 -99.56 42.10
C GLU A 235 -58.75 -98.93 40.88
N ARG A 236 -57.92 -97.89 41.03
CA ARG A 236 -56.43 -97.87 41.25
C ARG A 236 -55.62 -98.54 40.11
N SER A 237 -54.41 -98.13 39.74
CA SER A 237 -53.53 -96.96 40.06
C SER A 237 -52.39 -96.95 39.00
N LEU A 238 -51.42 -96.03 38.92
CA LEU A 238 -50.96 -94.88 39.73
C LEU A 238 -51.06 -93.58 38.85
N ASP A 239 -50.28 -92.48 38.89
CA ASP A 239 -49.02 -92.15 39.58
C ASP A 239 -48.84 -90.63 39.79
N GLU A 240 -48.03 -90.25 40.78
CA GLU A 240 -47.58 -88.88 41.08
C GLU A 240 -46.18 -88.90 41.76
N GLU A 241 -45.09 -88.74 41.01
CA GLU A 241 -44.00 -87.81 41.38
C GLU A 241 -42.91 -87.65 40.30
N SER A 242 -42.81 -86.44 39.76
CA SER A 242 -41.53 -85.82 39.39
C SER A 242 -41.64 -84.29 39.49
N LEU A 243 -42.20 -83.85 40.62
CA LEU A 243 -42.45 -82.44 40.95
C LEU A 243 -41.28 -81.90 41.80
N LYS A 244 -40.16 -81.55 41.15
CA LYS A 244 -38.96 -80.81 41.64
C LYS A 244 -38.15 -80.44 40.38
N MET A 245 -37.58 -79.25 40.13
CA MET A 245 -37.18 -78.04 40.90
C MET A 245 -37.56 -76.77 40.08
N PHE A 246 -37.77 -75.52 40.56
CA PHE A 246 -37.62 -74.83 41.86
C PHE A 246 -36.18 -74.73 42.40
N LEU A 247 -35.43 -73.61 42.33
CA LEU A 247 -35.73 -72.16 42.23
C LEU A 247 -34.57 -71.43 41.45
N LYS A 248 -34.40 -70.09 41.30
CA LYS A 248 -34.80 -68.90 42.08
C LYS A 248 -34.68 -67.58 41.26
N GLU A 249 -35.31 -66.51 41.78
CA GLU A 249 -35.02 -65.05 41.76
C GLU A 249 -33.76 -64.46 41.04
N GLU A 250 -33.67 -63.18 40.63
CA GLU A 250 -34.62 -62.08 40.31
C GLU A 250 -33.82 -60.83 39.78
N TYR A 251 -34.51 -59.78 39.30
CA TYR A 251 -34.08 -58.38 39.08
C TYR A 251 -33.03 -57.97 38.00
N GLN A 252 -33.43 -56.95 37.22
CA GLN A 252 -32.71 -55.75 36.71
C GLN A 252 -31.21 -55.80 36.30
N GLU A 253 -30.75 -55.10 35.24
CA GLU A 253 -31.41 -54.28 34.22
C GLU A 253 -30.52 -54.25 32.95
N LYS A 254 -31.09 -54.23 31.74
CA LYS A 254 -30.30 -54.21 30.48
C LYS A 254 -30.50 -52.92 29.69
N ILE A 255 -29.45 -52.10 29.62
CA ILE A 255 -29.35 -50.99 28.67
C ILE A 255 -29.40 -51.56 27.23
N PRO A 256 -30.30 -51.10 26.35
CA PRO A 256 -30.41 -51.64 24.99
C PRO A 256 -29.21 -51.31 24.09
N GLU A 257 -28.92 -52.18 23.11
CA GLU A 257 -27.84 -52.04 22.12
C GLU A 257 -27.88 -50.72 21.31
N ARG A 258 -29.01 -50.00 21.35
CA ARG A 258 -29.18 -48.69 20.68
C ARG A 258 -28.26 -47.61 21.22
N GLU A 259 -27.82 -47.67 22.48
CA GLU A 259 -27.02 -46.59 23.09
C GLU A 259 -25.51 -46.78 22.89
N GLN A 260 -25.01 -48.02 22.83
CA GLN A 260 -23.59 -48.30 22.55
C GLN A 260 -23.13 -47.72 21.20
N LYS A 261 -24.01 -47.70 20.19
CA LYS A 261 -23.69 -47.14 18.87
C LYS A 261 -23.39 -45.63 18.90
N HIS A 262 -24.01 -44.85 19.77
CA HIS A 262 -23.71 -43.42 19.86
C HIS A 262 -22.35 -43.15 20.51
N TYR A 263 -22.01 -43.92 21.55
CA TYR A 263 -20.73 -43.79 22.24
C TYR A 263 -19.53 -44.18 21.35
N MET A 264 -19.67 -45.26 20.57
CA MET A 264 -18.65 -45.66 19.59
C MET A 264 -18.49 -44.65 18.43
N MET A 265 -19.58 -44.06 17.94
CA MET A 265 -19.51 -43.07 16.85
C MET A 265 -18.71 -41.82 17.24
N GLY A 266 -18.82 -41.38 18.50
CA GLY A 266 -18.07 -40.24 19.03
C GLY A 266 -16.55 -40.46 19.07
N ILE A 267 -16.10 -41.68 19.36
CA ILE A 267 -14.67 -42.00 19.43
C ILE A 267 -14.06 -42.14 18.02
N MET A 268 -14.79 -42.73 17.06
CA MET A 268 -14.31 -42.88 15.67
C MET A 268 -14.02 -41.53 14.98
N ASN A 269 -14.84 -40.51 15.26
CA ASN A 269 -14.68 -39.18 14.67
C ASN A 269 -13.47 -38.40 15.22
N LEU A 270 -12.97 -38.75 16.42
CA LEU A 270 -11.74 -38.17 16.98
C LEU A 270 -10.48 -38.76 16.35
N TYR A 271 -10.48 -40.04 15.96
CA TYR A 271 -9.36 -40.66 15.25
C TYR A 271 -9.25 -40.18 13.80
N THR A 272 -10.36 -40.13 13.06
CA THR A 272 -10.34 -39.66 11.66
C THR A 272 -9.93 -38.20 11.50
N PHE A 273 -10.23 -37.33 12.48
CA PHE A 273 -9.71 -35.95 12.50
C PHE A 273 -8.18 -35.88 12.73
N ALA A 274 -7.62 -36.83 13.49
CA ALA A 274 -6.17 -36.91 13.73
C ALA A 274 -5.41 -37.48 12.51
N GLU A 275 -5.97 -38.48 11.82
CA GLU A 275 -5.34 -39.10 10.64
C GLU A 275 -5.31 -38.16 9.42
N GLY A 276 -6.37 -37.40 9.16
CA GLY A 276 -6.40 -36.41 8.07
C GLY A 276 -5.32 -35.32 8.20
N HIS A 277 -4.90 -35.02 9.43
CA HIS A 277 -3.79 -34.08 9.68
C HIS A 277 -2.40 -34.68 9.43
N MET A 278 -2.30 -36.00 9.28
CA MET A 278 -1.06 -36.75 9.03
C MET A 278 -0.83 -37.10 7.55
N GLU A 279 -1.84 -36.97 6.69
CA GLU A 279 -1.68 -37.07 5.23
C GLU A 279 -1.29 -35.73 4.60
N LEU A 280 -1.72 -34.60 5.18
CA LEU A 280 -1.33 -33.26 4.73
C LEU A 280 0.18 -32.98 4.84
N SER A 281 0.95 -33.76 5.62
CA SER A 281 2.42 -33.70 5.63
C SER A 281 3.08 -34.66 4.61
N LYS A 282 2.33 -35.61 4.05
CA LYS A 282 2.81 -36.59 3.05
C LYS A 282 2.52 -36.15 1.61
N ALA A 283 1.62 -35.20 1.42
CA ALA A 283 1.37 -34.52 0.14
C ALA A 283 2.51 -33.56 -0.30
N GLN A 284 3.73 -33.70 0.24
CA GLN A 284 4.93 -32.99 -0.21
C GLN A 284 5.55 -33.66 -1.45
N GLY A 285 4.77 -33.74 -2.53
CA GLY A 285 5.37 -33.66 -3.86
C GLY A 285 5.89 -32.24 -4.09
N GLU A 286 6.89 -32.08 -4.96
CA GLU A 286 7.40 -30.76 -5.37
C GLU A 286 6.39 -30.05 -6.28
N HIS A 287 5.29 -29.57 -5.71
CA HIS A 287 4.54 -28.48 -6.30
C HIS A 287 5.40 -27.22 -6.24
N ASP A 288 5.78 -26.71 -7.41
CA ASP A 288 6.43 -25.41 -7.54
C ASP A 288 5.50 -24.32 -6.98
N THR A 289 5.70 -24.00 -5.69
CA THR A 289 5.15 -22.78 -5.11
C THR A 289 5.67 -21.60 -5.94
N PRO A 290 4.81 -20.82 -6.61
CA PRO A 290 5.24 -19.84 -7.61
C PRO A 290 6.08 -18.70 -7.00
N VAL A 291 6.16 -18.64 -5.66
CA VAL A 291 7.04 -17.76 -4.91
C VAL A 291 7.68 -18.53 -3.75
N LYS A 292 8.90 -19.05 -3.94
CA LYS A 292 9.71 -19.60 -2.82
C LYS A 292 9.87 -18.51 -1.74
N PRO A 293 9.81 -18.79 -0.43
CA PRO A 293 9.69 -17.75 0.61
C PRO A 293 10.72 -16.61 0.56
N GLY A 294 11.96 -16.91 0.15
CA GLY A 294 13.01 -15.90 -0.03
C GLY A 294 12.71 -14.85 -1.12
N PHE A 295 11.89 -15.16 -2.13
CA PHE A 295 11.55 -14.22 -3.20
C PHE A 295 10.67 -13.06 -2.70
N LEU A 296 9.74 -13.27 -1.77
CA LEU A 296 8.94 -12.17 -1.19
C LEU A 296 9.84 -11.18 -0.44
N HIS A 297 10.69 -11.70 0.45
CA HIS A 297 11.63 -10.85 1.20
C HIS A 297 12.61 -10.12 0.25
N SER A 298 13.14 -10.82 -0.74
CA SER A 298 14.01 -10.26 -1.78
C SER A 298 13.30 -9.23 -2.67
N ALA A 299 11.98 -9.38 -2.92
CA ALA A 299 11.20 -8.40 -3.67
C ALA A 299 10.95 -7.12 -2.86
N VAL A 300 10.62 -7.24 -1.58
CA VAL A 300 10.48 -6.08 -0.68
C VAL A 300 11.80 -5.32 -0.54
N LEU A 301 12.93 -6.03 -0.38
CA LEU A 301 14.26 -5.42 -0.30
C LEU A 301 14.80 -4.85 -1.63
N ARG A 302 14.07 -5.01 -2.74
CA ARG A 302 14.35 -4.33 -4.02
C ARG A 302 13.54 -3.05 -4.22
N ASP A 303 12.61 -2.71 -3.32
CA ASP A 303 11.85 -1.47 -3.44
C ASP A 303 12.73 -0.25 -3.14
N SER A 304 12.44 0.88 -3.78
CA SER A 304 13.10 2.15 -3.50
C SER A 304 13.01 2.58 -2.02
N LEU A 305 11.98 2.14 -1.30
CA LEU A 305 11.79 2.40 0.13
C LEU A 305 12.78 1.65 1.05
N THR A 306 13.49 0.64 0.55
CA THR A 306 14.55 -0.08 1.28
C THR A 306 15.96 0.34 0.87
N ALA A 307 16.12 1.29 -0.07
CA ALA A 307 17.43 1.68 -0.61
C ALA A 307 18.42 2.22 0.45
N ASN A 308 17.90 2.84 1.53
CA ASN A 308 18.71 3.34 2.65
C ASN A 308 18.75 2.39 3.86
N TRP A 309 18.24 1.16 3.75
CA TRP A 309 18.13 0.27 4.92
C TRP A 309 19.46 -0.40 5.27
N ASP A 310 19.77 -0.39 6.57
CA ASP A 310 20.88 -1.15 7.14
C ASP A 310 20.52 -2.64 7.21
N ALA A 311 21.53 -3.51 7.25
CA ALA A 311 21.35 -4.96 7.33
C ALA A 311 20.52 -5.36 8.56
N MET A 312 19.43 -6.12 8.34
CA MET A 312 18.58 -6.61 9.42
C MET A 312 19.35 -7.63 10.28
N PRO A 313 19.45 -7.44 11.61
CA PRO A 313 20.09 -8.42 12.49
C PRO A 313 19.26 -9.71 12.59
N PRO A 314 19.90 -10.87 12.83
CA PRO A 314 19.20 -12.15 12.94
C PRO A 314 18.18 -12.14 14.07
N ASN A 315 17.11 -12.93 13.91
CA ASN A 315 16.02 -13.09 14.89
C ASN A 315 15.28 -11.79 15.26
N LYS A 316 15.33 -10.75 14.41
CA LYS A 316 14.52 -9.52 14.53
C LYS A 316 13.56 -9.36 13.36
N THR A 317 12.27 -9.21 13.68
CA THR A 317 11.19 -8.91 12.72
C THR A 317 11.17 -7.44 12.29
N TYR A 318 11.65 -6.55 13.15
CA TYR A 318 11.86 -5.13 12.86
C TYR A 318 13.06 -4.58 13.66
N VAL A 319 13.57 -3.42 13.23
CA VAL A 319 14.48 -2.56 14.02
C VAL A 319 14.13 -1.08 13.86
N ARG A 320 14.55 -0.27 14.84
CA ARG A 320 14.60 1.20 14.75
C ARG A 320 16.06 1.61 14.55
N VAL A 321 16.38 2.31 13.47
CA VAL A 321 17.75 2.77 13.18
C VAL A 321 17.83 4.30 13.29
N PRO A 322 18.70 4.87 14.15
CA PRO A 322 18.92 6.31 14.21
C PRO A 322 19.43 6.86 12.87
N VAL A 323 18.72 7.82 12.29
CA VAL A 323 19.15 8.50 11.07
C VAL A 323 20.14 9.61 11.43
N ARG A 324 21.33 9.60 10.82
CA ARG A 324 22.41 10.56 11.13
C ARG A 324 22.08 11.97 10.62
N GLU A 325 22.40 13.00 11.41
CA GLU A 325 22.05 14.40 11.10
C GLU A 325 22.73 14.97 9.84
N ASP A 326 23.82 14.36 9.37
CA ASP A 326 24.57 14.75 8.17
C ASP A 326 23.99 14.20 6.86
N THR A 327 23.01 13.29 6.92
CA THR A 327 22.39 12.65 5.75
C THR A 327 21.26 13.47 5.14
N GLU A 328 21.05 13.31 3.82
CA GLU A 328 19.92 13.95 3.14
C GLU A 328 18.56 13.33 3.51
N GLU A 329 18.54 12.07 3.96
CA GLU A 329 17.37 11.43 4.57
C GLU A 329 16.91 12.22 5.80
N PHE A 330 17.83 12.54 6.71
CA PHE A 330 17.53 13.33 7.89
C PHE A 330 17.06 14.75 7.55
N ARG A 331 17.73 15.44 6.60
CA ARG A 331 17.29 16.77 6.13
C ARG A 331 15.87 16.71 5.55
N THR A 332 15.58 15.74 4.68
CA THR A 332 14.27 15.56 4.04
C THR A 332 13.16 15.37 5.08
N VAL A 333 13.34 14.46 6.05
CA VAL A 333 12.34 14.21 7.10
C VAL A 333 12.18 15.42 8.04
N LYS A 334 13.29 16.05 8.45
CA LYS A 334 13.31 17.25 9.31
C LYS A 334 12.64 18.45 8.63
N ASN A 335 12.81 18.60 7.32
CA ASN A 335 12.19 19.67 6.51
C ASN A 335 10.70 19.41 6.26
N SER A 336 10.29 18.16 5.98
CA SER A 336 8.86 17.79 5.87
C SER A 336 8.11 18.08 7.18
N PHE A 337 8.69 17.68 8.32
CA PHE A 337 8.12 17.95 9.65
C PHE A 337 8.04 19.44 10.00
N LYS A 338 9.05 20.24 9.64
CA LYS A 338 9.09 21.68 9.96
C LYS A 338 8.30 22.56 8.99
N SER A 339 8.31 22.29 7.69
CA SER A 339 7.58 23.10 6.69
C SER A 339 6.07 23.15 6.94
N THR A 340 5.54 22.16 7.65
CA THR A 340 4.11 22.04 7.98
C THR A 340 3.75 22.61 9.37
N THR A 341 4.62 23.39 10.01
CA THR A 341 4.33 24.07 11.29
C THR A 341 5.05 25.41 11.44
N GLN A 342 4.36 26.40 12.01
CA GLN A 342 4.99 27.67 12.45
C GLN A 342 5.42 27.64 13.93
N LYS A 343 5.04 26.61 14.71
CA LYS A 343 5.53 26.47 16.10
C LYS A 343 6.98 26.00 16.11
N ARG A 344 7.73 26.45 17.13
CA ARG A 344 9.14 26.07 17.36
C ARG A 344 9.26 24.62 17.85
N PHE A 345 8.97 23.64 17.00
CA PHE A 345 9.33 22.26 17.24
C PHE A 345 10.83 22.06 16.94
N ILE A 346 11.57 21.62 17.96
CA ILE A 346 12.99 21.28 17.87
C ILE A 346 13.05 19.76 17.69
N VAL A 347 13.57 19.29 16.55
CA VAL A 347 13.77 17.87 16.31
C VAL A 347 15.03 17.43 17.04
N ASN A 348 14.89 16.49 17.97
CA ASN A 348 15.96 15.96 18.81
C ASN A 348 16.66 14.76 18.14
N LYS A 349 15.88 13.88 17.49
CA LYS A 349 16.34 12.61 16.90
C LYS A 349 15.33 12.14 15.85
N ILE A 350 15.79 11.46 14.81
CA ILE A 350 14.95 10.75 13.84
C ILE A 350 15.38 9.28 13.82
N GLU A 351 14.43 8.36 13.77
CA GLU A 351 14.67 6.93 13.59
C GLU A 351 13.94 6.43 12.33
N ARG A 352 14.62 5.69 11.47
CA ARG A 352 14.00 4.92 10.38
C ARG A 352 13.47 3.61 10.95
N VAL A 353 12.22 3.30 10.65
CA VAL A 353 11.62 2.01 11.00
C VAL A 353 11.94 1.04 9.86
N GLN A 354 12.57 -0.08 10.17
CA GLN A 354 12.82 -1.15 9.21
C GLN A 354 12.01 -2.38 9.63
N ASN A 355 10.89 -2.60 8.97
CA ASN A 355 10.04 -3.77 9.17
C ASN A 355 9.69 -4.36 7.79
N PRO A 356 10.44 -5.38 7.31
CA PRO A 356 10.24 -5.97 5.99
C PRO A 356 8.84 -6.56 5.80
N PHE A 357 8.22 -7.10 6.87
CA PHE A 357 6.89 -7.69 6.81
C PHE A 357 5.82 -6.62 6.58
N LEU A 358 5.80 -5.56 7.40
CA LEU A 358 4.83 -4.47 7.25
C LEU A 358 5.02 -3.69 5.95
N LEU A 359 6.27 -3.56 5.46
CA LEU A 359 6.51 -2.96 4.15
C LEU A 359 5.98 -3.86 3.02
N GLY A 360 6.17 -5.18 3.12
CA GLY A 360 5.58 -6.14 2.18
C GLY A 360 4.05 -6.07 2.15
N CYS A 361 3.40 -6.06 3.31
CA CYS A 361 1.95 -5.89 3.40
C CYS A 361 1.48 -4.56 2.79
N TYR A 362 2.22 -3.47 3.00
CA TYR A 362 1.94 -2.16 2.42
C TYR A 362 2.09 -2.14 0.89
N LEU A 363 3.16 -2.72 0.35
CA LEU A 363 3.40 -2.79 -1.11
C LEU A 363 2.38 -3.69 -1.81
N LEU A 364 1.98 -4.81 -1.19
CA LEU A 364 0.89 -5.65 -1.68
C LEU A 364 -0.45 -4.90 -1.66
N LYS A 365 -0.76 -4.18 -0.57
CA LYS A 365 -1.98 -3.35 -0.47
C LYS A 365 -2.00 -2.21 -1.48
N LYS A 366 -0.84 -1.60 -1.77
CA LYS A 366 -0.65 -0.61 -2.85
C LYS A 366 -0.99 -1.21 -4.21
N SER A 367 -0.48 -2.40 -4.54
CA SER A 367 -0.80 -3.11 -5.78
C SER A 367 -2.29 -3.46 -5.89
N GLU A 368 -2.90 -3.99 -4.81
CA GLU A 368 -4.33 -4.32 -4.74
C GLU A 368 -5.21 -3.09 -4.97
N MET A 369 -4.95 -1.99 -4.27
CA MET A 369 -5.65 -0.72 -4.49
C MET A 369 -5.43 -0.17 -5.91
N GLN A 370 -4.23 -0.29 -6.47
CA GLN A 370 -3.93 0.18 -7.82
C GLN A 370 -4.62 -0.65 -8.91
N ASN A 371 -4.89 -1.93 -8.65
CA ASN A 371 -5.73 -2.76 -9.50
C ASN A 371 -7.22 -2.40 -9.37
N MET A 372 -7.74 -2.25 -8.14
CA MET A 372 -9.16 -1.97 -7.90
C MET A 372 -9.60 -0.56 -8.31
N TYR A 373 -8.78 0.46 -8.06
CA TYR A 373 -9.11 1.86 -8.32
C TYR A 373 -8.40 2.45 -9.54
N GLY A 374 -7.45 1.72 -10.13
CA GLY A 374 -6.58 2.19 -11.22
C GLY A 374 -5.33 2.91 -10.71
N VAL A 375 -4.17 2.57 -11.30
CA VAL A 375 -2.82 3.00 -10.87
C VAL A 375 -2.69 4.50 -10.61
N ARG A 376 -3.29 5.34 -11.47
CA ARG A 376 -3.22 6.82 -11.39
C ARG A 376 -4.10 7.44 -10.28
N ASN A 377 -5.04 6.68 -9.72
CA ASN A 377 -5.97 7.18 -8.70
C ASN A 377 -5.45 6.97 -7.28
N VAL A 378 -4.64 5.93 -7.04
CA VAL A 378 -4.02 5.68 -5.74
C VAL A 378 -2.79 6.57 -5.55
N LYS A 379 -2.88 7.50 -4.62
CA LYS A 379 -1.80 8.40 -4.22
C LYS A 379 -1.11 7.88 -2.96
N GLU A 380 0.20 8.05 -2.91
CA GLU A 380 1.01 7.82 -1.71
C GLU A 380 1.32 9.16 -1.05
N ASN A 381 0.63 9.43 0.07
CA ASN A 381 0.81 10.64 0.85
C ASN A 381 1.76 10.38 2.03
N VAL A 382 2.56 11.38 2.38
CA VAL A 382 3.44 11.37 3.56
C VAL A 382 2.75 12.17 4.68
N LEU A 383 2.32 11.49 5.74
CA LEU A 383 1.45 12.05 6.79
C LEU A 383 1.95 11.76 8.20
N PHE A 384 1.56 12.61 9.15
CA PHE A 384 2.01 12.58 10.54
C PHE A 384 0.96 11.97 11.49
N ARG A 385 1.45 11.27 12.53
CA ARG A 385 0.66 10.78 13.67
C ARG A 385 1.41 10.98 14.99
N GLY A 386 0.91 11.84 15.87
CA GLY A 386 1.37 11.91 17.25
C GLY A 386 1.09 10.61 18.01
N ALA A 387 2.00 10.23 18.90
CA ALA A 387 1.94 8.99 19.67
C ALA A 387 2.37 9.21 21.14
N PHE A 388 2.12 8.18 21.95
CA PHE A 388 2.62 8.03 23.33
C PHE A 388 3.84 7.09 23.28
N GLU A 389 4.88 7.35 24.06
CA GLU A 389 6.16 6.62 23.93
C GLU A 389 5.99 5.12 24.19
N LYS A 390 5.13 4.76 25.16
CA LYS A 390 4.75 3.37 25.51
C LYS A 390 4.11 2.54 24.39
N PHE A 391 3.79 3.14 23.23
CA PHE A 391 3.21 2.44 22.09
C PHE A 391 4.11 2.44 20.84
N ILE A 392 5.30 3.07 20.87
CA ILE A 392 6.18 3.19 19.70
C ILE A 392 6.61 1.82 19.18
N ASP A 393 7.23 0.99 20.01
CA ASP A 393 7.74 -0.33 19.59
C ASP A 393 6.60 -1.26 19.14
N LYS A 394 5.46 -1.27 19.83
CA LYS A 394 4.27 -2.05 19.44
C LYS A 394 3.77 -1.65 18.03
N ASN A 395 3.70 -0.35 17.74
CA ASN A 395 3.27 0.15 16.44
C ASN A 395 4.32 -0.09 15.34
N CYS A 396 5.62 -0.12 15.68
CA CYS A 396 6.69 -0.50 14.74
C CYS A 396 6.66 -1.98 14.39
N GLU A 397 6.32 -2.86 15.34
CA GLU A 397 6.30 -4.30 15.14
C GLU A 397 5.01 -4.78 14.46
N LYS A 398 3.84 -4.31 14.92
CA LYS A 398 2.51 -4.84 14.57
C LYS A 398 1.63 -3.88 13.76
N ASN A 399 2.17 -2.72 13.35
CA ASN A 399 1.43 -1.59 12.78
C ASN A 399 0.40 -0.98 13.76
N PHE A 400 -0.25 0.11 13.37
CA PHE A 400 -1.33 0.70 14.15
C PHE A 400 -2.62 -0.12 14.04
N ASN A 401 -3.13 -0.63 15.16
CA ASN A 401 -4.45 -1.25 15.23
C ASN A 401 -5.41 -0.34 16.01
N TRP A 402 -6.24 0.44 15.29
CA TRP A 402 -7.16 1.41 15.88
C TRP A 402 -8.26 0.79 16.76
N ARG A 403 -8.60 -0.49 16.52
CA ARG A 403 -9.63 -1.25 17.24
C ARG A 403 -9.22 -1.62 18.66
N ILE A 404 -7.91 -1.79 18.89
CA ILE A 404 -7.34 -2.12 20.22
C ILE A 404 -7.14 -0.87 21.08
N PHE A 405 -7.01 0.32 20.48
CA PHE A 405 -6.78 1.57 21.20
C PHE A 405 -8.09 2.33 21.44
N ALA A 406 -8.62 2.25 22.68
CA ALA A 406 -9.80 2.98 23.13
C ALA A 406 -9.70 4.53 23.05
N VAL A 407 -8.53 5.06 22.67
CA VAL A 407 -8.27 6.47 22.33
C VAL A 407 -9.14 6.97 21.15
N SER A 408 -9.70 6.05 20.35
CA SER A 408 -10.50 6.36 19.16
C SER A 408 -12.00 6.60 19.42
N LYS A 409 -12.54 6.15 20.55
CA LYS A 409 -14.00 5.95 20.79
C LYS A 409 -14.88 7.21 20.88
N HIS A 410 -14.30 8.40 20.70
CA HIS A 410 -15.03 9.67 20.63
C HIS A 410 -14.47 10.56 19.50
N ASN A 411 -13.98 9.92 18.43
CA ASN A 411 -13.45 10.62 17.28
C ASN A 411 -14.58 11.06 16.34
N LYS A 412 -14.84 12.36 16.30
CA LYS A 412 -15.78 13.02 15.37
C LYS A 412 -15.51 12.75 13.88
N LEU A 413 -14.35 12.18 13.55
CA LEU A 413 -13.94 11.85 12.18
C LEU A 413 -14.08 10.34 11.85
N GLY A 414 -14.60 9.52 12.78
CA GLY A 414 -14.84 8.09 12.61
C GLY A 414 -13.88 7.20 13.40
N GLU A 415 -14.27 5.93 13.60
CA GLU A 415 -13.44 4.95 14.30
C GLU A 415 -12.34 4.42 13.37
N GLY A 416 -11.19 5.11 13.36
CA GLY A 416 -10.05 4.72 12.53
C GLY A 416 -8.77 5.47 12.85
N LEU A 417 -7.68 5.11 12.16
CA LEU A 417 -6.39 5.77 12.33
C LEU A 417 -6.44 7.19 11.75
N THR A 418 -6.55 8.17 12.62
CA THR A 418 -6.57 9.60 12.25
C THR A 418 -5.16 10.13 12.04
N LEU A 419 -4.93 10.73 10.87
CA LEU A 419 -3.63 11.20 10.35
C LEU A 419 -3.75 12.65 9.85
N SER A 420 -2.64 13.37 9.77
CA SER A 420 -2.63 14.77 9.32
C SER A 420 -1.40 15.08 8.44
N PRO A 421 -1.53 15.83 7.33
CA PRO A 421 -0.39 16.38 6.60
C PRO A 421 0.33 17.50 7.38
N ILE A 422 -0.26 17.99 8.48
CA ILE A 422 0.23 19.11 9.29
C ILE A 422 0.78 18.58 10.62
N SER A 423 2.09 18.69 10.83
CA SER A 423 2.76 18.19 12.05
C SER A 423 2.23 18.85 13.33
N TYR A 424 1.88 20.14 13.29
CA TYR A 424 1.24 20.84 14.41
C TYR A 424 -0.11 20.23 14.82
N ILE A 425 -0.89 19.71 13.86
CA ILE A 425 -2.19 19.11 14.12
C ILE A 425 -2.02 17.65 14.58
N ALA A 426 -1.09 16.90 13.98
CA ALA A 426 -0.74 15.56 14.45
C ALA A 426 -0.22 15.55 15.90
N ASN A 427 0.38 16.64 16.37
CA ASN A 427 0.83 16.81 17.75
C ASN A 427 -0.33 16.78 18.78
N PHE A 428 -1.59 17.06 18.39
CA PHE A 428 -2.74 16.87 19.30
C PHE A 428 -3.00 15.38 19.64
N CYS A 429 -2.46 14.44 18.87
CA CYS A 429 -2.49 13.01 19.17
C CYS A 429 -1.25 12.51 19.95
N ALA A 430 -0.26 13.38 20.20
CA ALA A 430 0.91 13.05 21.02
C ALA A 430 0.62 13.27 22.51
N GLU A 431 1.45 12.66 23.36
CA GLU A 431 1.32 12.76 24.82
C GLU A 431 1.40 14.23 25.30
N ARG A 432 0.31 14.76 25.85
CA ARG A 432 0.12 16.21 26.08
C ARG A 432 1.18 16.82 27.01
N GLU A 433 1.48 16.14 28.10
CA GLU A 433 2.32 16.64 29.20
C GLU A 433 3.81 16.33 29.03
N ALA A 434 4.17 15.40 28.15
CA ALA A 434 5.56 15.02 27.91
C ALA A 434 6.36 16.18 27.27
N THR A 435 7.55 16.46 27.81
CA THR A 435 8.47 17.50 27.29
C THR A 435 9.11 17.07 25.97
N ASN A 436 9.67 15.86 25.95
CA ASN A 436 10.01 15.13 24.74
C ASN A 436 8.74 14.46 24.20
N LYS A 437 8.40 14.71 22.95
CA LYS A 437 7.22 14.15 22.26
C LYS A 437 7.66 13.32 21.06
N THR A 438 6.83 12.36 20.71
CA THR A 438 7.15 11.37 19.67
C THR A 438 6.04 11.31 18.64
N MET A 439 6.43 11.30 17.36
CA MET A 439 5.50 11.35 16.22
C MET A 439 5.99 10.43 15.11
N PHE A 440 5.08 9.63 14.55
CA PHE A 440 5.38 8.87 13.35
C PHE A 440 5.20 9.72 12.10
N LEU A 441 6.07 9.47 11.11
CA LEU A 441 5.88 9.84 9.72
C LEU A 441 5.56 8.58 8.93
N LEU A 442 4.35 8.53 8.37
CA LEU A 442 3.80 7.39 7.65
C LEU A 442 3.75 7.67 6.15
N ARG A 443 3.92 6.62 5.35
CA ARG A 443 3.41 6.58 3.97
C ARG A 443 2.00 6.03 4.01
N VAL A 444 1.07 6.62 3.25
CA VAL A 444 -0.36 6.37 3.36
C VAL A 444 -1.00 6.34 1.98
N LEU A 445 -1.74 5.27 1.70
CA LEU A 445 -2.47 5.07 0.45
C LEU A 445 -3.83 5.77 0.54
N VAL A 446 -4.12 6.63 -0.44
CA VAL A 446 -5.37 7.39 -0.55
C VAL A 446 -5.84 7.38 -2.01
N SER A 447 -7.07 6.95 -2.28
CA SER A 447 -7.65 6.92 -3.64
C SER A 447 -8.95 7.73 -3.74
N LYS A 448 -9.93 7.36 -2.92
CA LYS A 448 -11.26 7.97 -2.85
C LYS A 448 -11.49 8.48 -1.43
N VAL A 449 -11.58 9.80 -1.30
CA VAL A 449 -11.85 10.51 -0.05
C VAL A 449 -13.31 10.95 0.00
N THR A 450 -13.96 10.78 1.14
CA THR A 450 -15.27 11.37 1.46
C THR A 450 -15.20 12.22 2.73
N GLU A 451 -16.27 12.96 3.04
CA GLU A 451 -16.37 13.69 4.30
C GLU A 451 -16.48 12.72 5.48
N ALA A 452 -15.73 13.01 6.54
CA ALA A 452 -15.76 12.23 7.77
C ALA A 452 -17.01 12.52 8.61
N SER A 453 -17.57 11.48 9.24
CA SER A 453 -18.64 11.63 10.25
C SER A 453 -18.24 10.94 11.55
N GLU A 454 -18.86 11.39 12.64
CA GLU A 454 -18.79 10.75 13.94
C GLU A 454 -19.29 9.30 13.85
N ASN A 455 -18.68 8.40 14.64
CA ASN A 455 -19.01 6.97 14.73
C ASN A 455 -18.95 6.18 13.39
N MET A 456 -18.33 6.71 12.33
CA MET A 456 -18.11 5.95 11.10
C MET A 456 -17.02 4.88 11.30
N GLU A 457 -17.40 3.61 11.39
CA GLU A 457 -16.45 2.48 11.45
C GLU A 457 -15.90 2.07 10.07
N ILE A 458 -16.70 2.28 9.02
CA ILE A 458 -16.41 1.86 7.64
C ILE A 458 -16.92 2.94 6.68
N PRO A 459 -16.12 3.46 5.73
CA PRO A 459 -16.58 4.48 4.79
C PRO A 459 -17.72 4.00 3.88
N PRO A 460 -18.57 4.91 3.35
CA PRO A 460 -19.63 4.55 2.42
C PRO A 460 -19.13 3.95 1.09
N LEU A 461 -20.04 3.31 0.36
CA LEU A 461 -19.80 2.78 -0.98
C LEU A 461 -19.73 3.91 -2.02
N LEU A 462 -19.03 3.66 -3.13
CA LEU A 462 -19.05 4.55 -4.30
C LEU A 462 -20.36 4.33 -5.06
N ASN A 463 -21.36 5.15 -4.78
CA ASN A 463 -22.60 5.19 -5.55
C ASN A 463 -22.35 5.74 -6.96
N ASP A 464 -21.94 4.89 -7.89
CA ASP A 464 -21.89 5.17 -9.32
C ASP A 464 -22.51 4.01 -10.10
N LYS A 465 -23.43 4.31 -11.01
CA LYS A 465 -24.43 3.35 -11.53
C LYS A 465 -23.90 2.33 -12.56
N ASN A 466 -22.60 2.37 -12.85
CA ASN A 466 -21.99 1.76 -14.04
C ASN A 466 -20.83 0.79 -13.76
N PHE A 467 -20.59 0.36 -12.52
CA PHE A 467 -19.55 -0.62 -12.20
C PHE A 467 -20.12 -1.89 -11.58
N SER A 468 -19.72 -3.05 -12.12
CA SER A 468 -20.03 -4.38 -11.58
C SER A 468 -19.37 -4.68 -10.22
N ASN A 469 -18.42 -3.84 -9.81
CA ASN A 469 -17.62 -4.02 -8.62
C ASN A 469 -18.01 -2.95 -7.60
N VAL A 470 -18.50 -3.37 -6.43
CA VAL A 470 -19.05 -2.50 -5.38
C VAL A 470 -17.92 -1.87 -4.56
N LEU A 471 -17.20 -0.94 -5.20
CA LEU A 471 -16.07 -0.21 -4.62
C LEU A 471 -16.50 0.74 -3.49
N ARG A 472 -15.55 1.12 -2.63
CA ARG A 472 -15.78 1.92 -1.42
C ARG A 472 -14.89 3.18 -1.43
N PHE A 473 -15.21 4.17 -0.61
CA PHE A 473 -14.21 5.15 -0.18
C PHE A 473 -13.17 4.45 0.72
N ASP A 474 -11.87 4.71 0.54
CA ASP A 474 -10.82 4.14 1.40
C ASP A 474 -10.41 5.09 2.53
N THR A 475 -10.76 6.37 2.41
CA THR A 475 -10.34 7.45 3.30
C THR A 475 -11.53 8.37 3.58
N THR A 476 -11.62 8.87 4.81
CA THR A 476 -12.47 10.04 5.11
C THR A 476 -11.61 11.21 5.56
N GLY A 477 -12.15 12.43 5.59
CA GLY A 477 -11.43 13.58 6.15
C GLY A 477 -12.29 14.79 6.44
N ARG A 478 -11.68 15.79 7.10
CA ARG A 478 -12.29 17.11 7.26
C ARG A 478 -12.33 17.83 5.92
N ARG A 479 -13.37 18.65 5.70
CA ARG A 479 -13.53 19.50 4.50
C ARG A 479 -12.38 20.48 4.25
N ASP A 480 -11.55 20.77 5.26
CA ASP A 480 -10.35 21.62 5.14
C ASP A 480 -9.06 20.85 4.79
N GLY A 481 -9.14 19.53 4.59
CA GLY A 481 -8.01 18.66 4.22
C GLY A 481 -6.96 18.46 5.31
N LYS A 482 -7.12 19.07 6.50
CA LYS A 482 -6.09 19.06 7.55
C LYS A 482 -6.01 17.76 8.36
N MET A 483 -7.03 16.90 8.27
CA MET A 483 -7.07 15.61 8.94
C MET A 483 -7.81 14.60 8.07
N ILE A 484 -7.28 13.38 7.98
CA ILE A 484 -7.91 12.23 7.32
C ILE A 484 -7.97 11.03 8.28
N VAL A 485 -8.80 10.04 7.97
CA VAL A 485 -8.93 8.79 8.73
C VAL A 485 -8.82 7.59 7.79
N LYS A 486 -8.07 6.57 8.24
CA LYS A 486 -7.85 5.29 7.55
C LYS A 486 -8.43 4.14 8.38
N PHE A 487 -9.19 3.27 7.74
CA PHE A 487 -10.01 2.23 8.41
C PHE A 487 -9.48 0.81 8.18
N THR A 488 -8.82 0.58 7.05
CA THR A 488 -8.25 -0.71 6.67
C THR A 488 -6.76 -0.78 6.97
N ASP A 489 -6.34 -1.91 7.52
CA ASP A 489 -4.97 -2.20 7.92
C ASP A 489 -4.06 -2.27 6.68
N ASN A 490 -2.76 -1.98 6.85
CA ASN A 490 -1.74 -1.97 5.79
C ASN A 490 -1.91 -0.92 4.67
N GLU A 491 -2.96 -0.10 4.70
CA GLU A 491 -3.06 1.10 3.84
C GLU A 491 -2.11 2.24 4.28
N PHE A 492 -1.27 1.97 5.28
CA PHE A 492 -0.24 2.86 5.80
C PHE A 492 0.97 2.07 6.34
N TYR A 493 2.15 2.66 6.19
CA TYR A 493 3.43 2.13 6.67
C TYR A 493 4.14 3.18 7.55
N PRO A 494 4.48 2.88 8.82
CA PRO A 494 5.32 3.76 9.63
C PRO A 494 6.76 3.75 9.08
N ASN A 495 7.18 4.84 8.44
CA ASN A 495 8.50 4.93 7.80
C ASN A 495 9.56 5.51 8.75
N TYR A 496 9.19 6.54 9.52
CA TYR A 496 10.09 7.18 10.50
C TYR A 496 9.38 7.50 11.81
N ILE A 497 10.19 7.62 12.87
CA ILE A 497 9.82 8.22 14.15
C ILE A 497 10.61 9.50 14.30
N ILE A 498 9.92 10.57 14.70
CA ILE A 498 10.49 11.89 14.95
C ILE A 498 10.32 12.17 16.45
N HIS A 499 11.45 12.30 17.14
CA HIS A 499 11.53 12.71 18.54
C HIS A 499 11.77 14.22 18.57
N TYR A 500 10.92 14.98 19.24
CA TYR A 500 10.96 16.44 19.23
C TYR A 500 10.56 17.06 20.56
N THR A 501 11.04 18.28 20.82
CA THR A 501 10.61 19.12 21.93
C THR A 501 9.81 20.32 21.41
N VAL A 502 8.86 20.79 22.22
CA VAL A 502 8.21 22.09 22.00
C VAL A 502 9.11 23.15 22.64
N GLY A 503 9.79 23.95 21.84
CA GLY A 503 10.61 25.05 22.34
C GLY A 503 9.77 26.09 23.09
N PRO A 504 10.36 26.81 24.06
CA PRO A 504 9.61 27.74 24.91
C PRO A 504 8.90 28.80 24.06
N GLU A 505 7.60 28.93 24.30
CA GLU A 505 6.78 29.96 23.65
C GLU A 505 7.20 31.34 24.15
N LEU A 506 7.26 32.32 23.24
CA LEU A 506 7.52 33.70 23.61
C LEU A 506 6.30 34.26 24.35
N GLN A 507 6.34 34.20 25.69
CA GLN A 507 5.29 34.72 26.57
C GLN A 507 5.07 36.23 26.36
N LYS A 508 4.16 36.60 25.45
CA LYS A 508 3.62 37.97 25.37
C LYS A 508 2.11 37.98 25.12
N LYS A 509 1.40 38.14 26.24
CA LYS A 509 0.07 38.74 26.43
C LYS A 509 -1.14 38.08 25.77
N GLY A 510 -2.13 37.76 26.60
CA GLY A 510 -3.54 37.85 26.21
C GLY A 510 -4.45 36.89 26.96
N ASP A 511 -5.02 37.33 28.09
CA ASP A 511 -6.25 36.71 28.59
C ASP A 511 -7.39 36.94 27.60
N LYS A 512 -7.67 35.92 26.80
CA LYS A 512 -9.03 35.63 26.34
C LYS A 512 -9.28 34.13 26.43
N SER A 513 -10.22 33.77 27.30
CA SER A 513 -10.85 32.47 27.36
C SER A 513 -11.80 32.29 26.15
N GLU A 514 -11.24 32.25 24.94
CA GLU A 514 -12.00 31.81 23.78
C GLU A 514 -12.31 30.32 23.92
N ASN A 515 -13.58 30.07 24.24
CA ASN A 515 -14.15 28.75 24.42
C ASN A 515 -14.11 27.98 23.09
N LEU A 516 -13.01 27.26 22.86
CA LEU A 516 -12.89 26.26 21.79
C LEU A 516 -13.70 25.00 22.14
N ASN A 517 -15.00 25.21 22.36
CA ASN A 517 -16.00 24.23 22.02
C ASN A 517 -15.81 23.87 20.55
N ALA A 518 -15.56 22.58 20.29
CA ALA A 518 -16.07 21.84 19.15
C ALA A 518 -16.35 22.65 17.86
N PRO A 519 -15.38 22.69 16.94
CA PRO A 519 -15.65 22.11 15.62
C PRO A 519 -14.80 20.84 15.38
#